data_AF-A0AAV1RGY7-F1
#
_entry.id   AF-A0AAV1RGY7-F1
#
_cell.length_a   1.000
_cell.length_b   1.000
_cell.length_c   1.000
_cell.angle_alpha   90.00
_cell.angle_beta   90.00
_cell.angle_gamma   90.00
#
_symmetry.space_group_name_H-M   'P 1'
#
loop_
_entity.id
_entity.type
_entity.pdbx_description
1 polymer ?
#
loop_
_entity_poly.entity_id
_entity_poly.type
_entity_poly.pdbx_seq_one_letter_code
_entity_poly.pdbx_strand_id
1 'polypeptide(L)'
;MDALELEKRVAEFYDESSGLWGDHMHHGFYNLNAEVSNSRSHHRAAQIRMIEEALSFAGISGLLETYPEKWPKNMVDYGRARLEAALGT
;
A
#
# COMPACT_ATOMS: atom_id res chain seq x y z
N MET A 1 -20.29 17.00 17.22
CA MET A 1 -20.13 16.41 15.87
C MET A 1 -20.86 15.10 15.87
N ASP A 2 -21.72 14.92 14.89
CA ASP A 2 -22.38 13.64 14.69
C ASP A 2 -21.40 12.64 14.02
N ALA A 3 -21.67 11.33 14.12
CA ALA A 3 -20.76 10.31 13.59
C ALA A 3 -20.66 10.35 12.06
N LEU A 4 -21.73 10.73 11.36
CA LEU A 4 -21.80 10.88 9.90
C LEU A 4 -20.96 12.07 9.42
N GLU A 5 -20.91 13.15 10.19
CA GLU A 5 -20.11 14.35 9.95
C GLU A 5 -18.61 14.05 10.11
N LEU A 6 -18.24 13.20 11.07
CA LEU A 6 -16.86 12.74 11.25
C LEU A 6 -16.41 11.84 10.11
N GLU A 7 -17.23 10.85 9.72
CA GLU A 7 -16.91 9.94 8.61
C GLU A 7 -16.71 10.70 7.29
N LYS A 8 -17.58 11.67 6.99
CA LYS A 8 -17.46 12.50 5.78
C LYS A 8 -16.16 13.31 5.75
N ARG A 9 -15.82 13.98 6.86
CA ARG A 9 -14.59 14.78 6.94
C ARG A 9 -13.33 13.93 6.83
N VAL A 10 -13.36 12.70 7.37
CA VAL A 10 -12.26 11.76 7.22
C VAL A 10 -12.13 11.31 5.76
N ALA A 11 -13.24 10.96 5.09
CA ALA A 11 -13.23 10.57 3.69
C ALA A 11 -12.72 11.70 2.78
N GLU A 12 -13.25 12.92 2.94
CA GLU A 12 -12.82 14.11 2.19
C GLU A 12 -11.33 14.40 2.37
N PHE A 13 -10.80 14.24 3.60
CA PHE A 13 -9.36 14.39 3.86
C PHE A 13 -8.52 13.38 3.07
N TYR A 14 -8.92 12.10 3.04
CA TYR A 14 -8.19 11.08 2.28
C TYR A 14 -8.25 11.31 0.77
N ASP A 15 -9.40 11.75 0.24
CA ASP A 15 -9.57 12.04 -1.18
C ASP A 15 -8.72 13.25 -1.60
N GLU A 16 -8.78 14.36 -0.85
CA GLU A 16 -8.05 15.60 -1.16
C GLU A 16 -6.54 15.47 -0.94
N SER A 17 -6.11 14.69 0.06
CA SER A 17 -4.69 14.54 0.37
C SER A 17 -4.00 13.49 -0.51
N SER A 18 -4.74 12.56 -1.13
CA SER A 18 -4.17 11.42 -1.87
C SER A 18 -3.15 11.82 -2.95
N GLY A 19 -3.40 12.90 -3.69
CA GLY A 19 -2.50 13.40 -4.73
C GLY A 19 -1.19 14.02 -4.22
N LEU A 20 -1.17 14.50 -2.96
CA LEU A 20 -0.01 15.13 -2.34
C LEU A 20 0.95 14.11 -1.69
N TRP A 21 0.47 12.90 -1.39
CA TRP A 21 1.17 11.91 -0.58
C TRP A 21 1.73 10.74 -1.42
N GLY A 22 1.50 10.78 -2.74
CA GLY A 22 2.00 9.81 -3.72
C GLY A 22 1.12 8.55 -3.83
N ASP A 23 1.50 7.65 -4.74
CA ASP A 23 0.69 6.46 -5.10
C ASP A 23 0.45 5.45 -3.96
N HIS A 24 1.11 5.62 -2.80
CA HIS A 24 1.01 4.75 -1.63
C HIS A 24 1.14 5.56 -0.33
N MET A 25 0.08 5.54 0.48
CA MET A 25 0.01 6.19 1.80
C MET A 25 0.72 5.42 2.92
N HIS A 26 1.40 4.31 2.61
CA HIS A 26 2.11 3.48 3.57
C HIS A 26 3.63 3.72 3.50
N HIS A 27 4.27 3.75 4.67
CA HIS A 27 5.73 3.65 4.74
C HIS A 27 6.18 2.28 4.22
N GLY A 28 7.21 2.27 3.39
CA GLY A 28 7.82 1.02 2.93
C GLY A 28 8.67 0.33 4.00
N PHE A 29 9.11 -0.89 3.71
CA PHE A 29 10.05 -1.66 4.53
C PHE A 29 11.49 -1.26 4.17
N TYR A 30 12.08 -0.34 4.94
CA TYR A 30 13.44 0.14 4.72
C TYR A 30 14.48 -0.78 5.36
N ASN A 31 15.60 -0.98 4.68
CA ASN A 31 16.72 -1.71 5.25
C ASN A 31 17.43 -0.84 6.29
N LEU A 32 17.59 -1.36 7.51
CA LEU A 32 18.24 -0.66 8.63
C LEU A 32 19.68 -0.20 8.29
N ASN A 33 20.35 -0.90 7.37
CA ASN A 33 21.74 -0.63 7.00
C ASN A 33 21.89 0.02 5.62
N ALA A 34 20.80 0.33 4.91
CA ALA A 34 20.90 1.07 3.66
C ALA A 34 20.96 2.57 3.95
N GLU A 35 21.81 3.31 3.23
CA GLU A 35 21.66 4.76 3.16
C GLU A 35 20.30 5.05 2.51
N VAL A 36 19.30 5.34 3.35
CA VAL A 36 17.97 5.73 2.88
C VAL A 36 18.09 7.14 2.33
N SER A 37 18.40 7.23 1.03
CA SER A 37 18.17 8.46 0.29
C SER A 37 16.67 8.71 0.25
N ASN A 38 16.23 9.94 0.56
CA ASN A 38 14.83 10.39 0.42
C ASN A 38 14.37 10.46 -1.06
N SER A 39 15.03 9.74 -1.96
CA SER A 39 14.64 9.69 -3.36
C SER A 39 13.40 8.83 -3.53
N ARG A 40 12.53 9.24 -4.47
CA ARG A 40 11.33 8.48 -4.86
C ARG A 40 11.64 7.02 -5.22
N SER A 41 12.81 6.74 -5.79
CA SER A 41 13.23 5.38 -6.14
C SER A 41 13.43 4.48 -4.92
N HIS A 42 14.04 4.98 -3.84
CA HIS A 42 14.23 4.22 -2.61
C HIS A 42 12.89 3.99 -1.89
N HIS A 43 12.00 4.98 -1.89
CA HIS A 43 10.65 4.83 -1.34
C HIS A 43 9.84 3.75 -2.08
N ARG A 44 9.88 3.74 -3.42
CA ARG A 44 9.20 2.71 -4.21
C ARG A 44 9.78 1.31 -3.95
N ALA A 45 11.12 1.20 -3.88
CA ALA A 45 11.78 -0.07 -3.56
C ALA A 45 11.39 -0.58 -2.17
N ALA A 46 11.30 0.30 -1.17
CA ALA A 46 10.86 -0.05 0.18
C ALA A 46 9.37 -0.49 0.20
N GLN A 47 8.51 0.12 -0.61
CA GLN A 47 7.09 -0.29 -0.72
C GLN A 47 6.96 -1.68 -1.36
N ILE A 48 7.73 -1.99 -2.40
CA ILE A 48 7.77 -3.34 -2.99
C ILE A 48 8.25 -4.35 -1.95
N ARG A 49 9.34 -4.04 -1.23
CA ARG A 49 9.87 -4.87 -0.15
C ARG A 49 8.85 -5.13 0.96
N MET A 50 8.04 -4.13 1.32
CA MET A 50 6.95 -4.31 2.29
C MET A 50 5.96 -5.39 1.85
N ILE A 51 5.58 -5.38 0.56
CA ILE A 51 4.69 -6.41 0.00
C ILE A 51 5.40 -7.77 0.05
N GLU A 52 6.65 -7.87 -0.40
CA GLU A 52 7.44 -9.11 -0.37
C GLU A 52 7.51 -9.71 1.05
N GLU A 53 7.79 -8.90 2.06
CA GLU A 53 7.84 -9.35 3.46
C GLU A 53 6.45 -9.76 3.98
N ALA A 54 5.37 -9.09 3.59
CA ALA A 54 4.00 -9.48 3.96
C ALA A 54 3.61 -10.83 3.35
N LEU A 55 3.94 -11.06 2.09
CA LEU A 55 3.74 -12.35 1.41
C LEU A 55 4.61 -13.45 2.05
N SER A 56 5.84 -13.12 2.44
CA SER A 56 6.74 -14.03 3.16
C SER A 56 6.18 -14.41 4.54
N PHE A 57 5.70 -13.43 5.30
CA PHE A 57 5.06 -13.65 6.59
C PHE A 57 3.82 -14.54 6.48
N ALA A 58 3.03 -14.38 5.40
CA ALA A 58 1.89 -15.24 5.10
C ALA A 58 2.28 -16.66 4.62
N GLY A 59 3.57 -16.95 4.48
CA GLY A 59 4.07 -18.26 4.05
C GLY A 59 3.82 -18.57 2.57
N ILE A 60 3.57 -17.55 1.74
CA ILE A 60 3.25 -17.72 0.32
C ILE A 60 4.43 -17.43 -0.61
N SER A 61 5.55 -16.94 -0.07
CA SER A 61 6.81 -16.79 -0.82
C SER A 61 7.26 -18.12 -1.43
N GLY A 62 7.50 -18.12 -2.74
CA GLY A 62 7.96 -19.30 -3.48
C GLY A 62 6.89 -20.36 -3.79
N LEU A 63 5.64 -20.18 -3.33
CA LEU A 63 4.55 -21.09 -3.67
C LEU A 63 4.21 -21.07 -5.16
N LEU A 64 4.32 -19.92 -5.84
CA LEU A 64 4.02 -19.84 -7.27
C LEU A 64 4.96 -20.71 -8.12
N GLU A 65 6.24 -20.78 -7.75
CA GLU A 65 7.25 -21.56 -8.47
C GLU A 65 7.20 -23.04 -8.08
N THR A 66 6.92 -23.35 -6.81
CA THR A 66 7.03 -24.72 -6.28
C THR A 66 5.70 -25.49 -6.32
N TYR A 67 4.59 -24.80 -6.06
CA TYR A 67 3.24 -25.36 -5.90
C TYR A 67 2.19 -24.37 -6.47
N PRO A 68 2.17 -24.13 -7.79
CA PRO A 68 1.28 -23.14 -8.40
C PRO A 68 -0.21 -23.40 -8.10
N GLU A 69 -0.58 -24.64 -7.82
CA GLU A 69 -1.94 -25.03 -7.41
C GLU A 69 -2.34 -24.52 -6.02
N LYS A 70 -1.36 -24.26 -5.14
CA LYS A 70 -1.56 -23.70 -3.79
C LYS A 70 -1.53 -22.18 -3.77
N TRP A 71 -1.25 -21.54 -4.91
CA TRP A 71 -1.24 -20.09 -5.00
C TRP A 71 -2.64 -19.50 -4.72
N PRO A 72 -2.76 -18.52 -3.80
CA PRO A 72 -4.03 -17.88 -3.53
C PRO A 72 -4.59 -17.20 -4.78
N LYS A 73 -5.82 -17.57 -5.17
CA LYS A 73 -6.50 -16.92 -6.30
C LYS A 73 -7.19 -15.61 -5.93
N ASN A 74 -7.45 -15.42 -4.64
CA ASN A 74 -8.14 -14.26 -4.09
C ASN A 74 -7.33 -13.70 -2.92
N MET A 75 -7.21 -12.38 -2.87
CA MET A 75 -6.57 -11.64 -1.79
C MET A 75 -7.46 -10.45 -1.43
N VAL A 76 -7.70 -10.23 -0.14
CA VAL A 76 -8.49 -9.10 0.34
C VAL A 76 -7.53 -8.08 0.94
N ASP A 77 -7.55 -6.86 0.40
CA ASP A 77 -6.76 -5.73 0.87
C ASP A 77 -7.70 -4.78 1.65
N TYR A 78 -7.52 -4.71 2.97
CA TYR A 78 -8.28 -3.82 3.85
C TYR A 78 -7.51 -2.53 4.08
N GLY A 79 -8.14 -1.39 3.77
CA GLY A 79 -7.53 -0.08 3.96
C GLY A 79 -6.76 0.44 2.74
N ARG A 80 -6.92 -0.19 1.57
CA ARG A 80 -6.48 0.38 0.30
C ARG A 80 -7.10 1.76 0.11
N ALA A 81 -6.29 2.81 0.28
CA ALA A 81 -6.67 4.16 -0.10
C ALA A 81 -6.95 4.14 -1.61
N ARG A 82 -8.20 4.39 -1.99
CA ARG A 82 -8.61 4.45 -3.39
C ARG A 82 -8.08 5.76 -3.95
N LEU A 83 -7.12 5.69 -4.87
CA LEU A 83 -6.79 6.82 -5.73
C LEU A 83 -7.94 6.95 -6.76
N GLU A 84 -9.08 7.51 -6.38
CA GLU A 84 -9.96 8.14 -7.36
C GLU A 84 -9.23 9.40 -7.83
N ALA A 85 -8.27 9.22 -8.73
CA ALA A 85 -7.77 10.35 -9.50
C ALA A 85 -8.99 10.96 -10.19
N ALA A 86 -9.27 12.22 -9.87
CA ALA A 86 -10.21 13.06 -10.56
C ALA A 86 -9.98 12.97 -12.09
N LEU A 87 -10.71 12.07 -12.74
CA LEU A 87 -10.94 12.06 -14.17
C LEU A 87 -12.45 12.23 -14.33
N GLY A 88 -12.88 13.47 -14.15
CA GLY A 88 -14.29 13.83 -14.11
C GLY A 88 -14.58 15.31 -14.25
N THR A 89 -13.75 16.07 -14.97
CA THR A 89 -14.10 17.21 -15.86
C THR A 89 -12.92 17.53 -16.75
#